data_AF-A0A7I7S8X9-F1
#
_entry.id   AF-A0A7I7S8X9-F1
#
_cell.length_a   1.000
_cell.length_b   1.000
_cell.length_c   1.000
_cell.angle_alpha   90.00
_cell.angle_beta   90.00
_cell.angle_gamma   90.00
#
_symmetry.space_group_name_H-M   'P 1'
#
loop_
_entity.id
_entity.type
_entity.pdbx_description
1 polymer ?
#
loop_
_entity_poly.entity_id
_entity_poly.type
_entity_poly.pdbx_seq_one_letter_code
_entity_poly.pdbx_strand_id
1 'polypeptide(L)'
;MSRGDAPRILTGIAVATMIASIIGFVATMVLNALVFDDYDAYGEVPIPGTGSVHLPEGEVTISFHTMIIGEGGGLPVPRMKISIAPPDGVPDPVLVEDVGGTTTVNNDARVQVWTAQIPAEGDYGITTEGQVSAYVNPTLAFGHGSPYGHLPEIFAIVFGVALVDLIIVIVWIYRRKTPESTVTHHPLPVDAVGAYVPTDQGIRIQELDTLARLRDSGALTEDEFEAEKKRVLDGR
;
A
#
# COMPACT_ATOMS: atom_id res chain seq x y z
N MET A 1 -8.62 17.69 29.82
CA MET A 1 -8.09 16.51 29.11
C MET A 1 -6.94 15.94 29.93
N SER A 2 -7.09 14.71 30.42
CA SER A 2 -6.08 14.04 31.23
C SER A 2 -4.93 13.54 30.34
N ARG A 3 -3.69 13.61 30.83
CA ARG A 3 -2.47 13.17 30.10
C ARG A 3 -2.47 11.68 29.72
N GLY A 4 -3.43 10.89 30.20
CA GLY A 4 -3.60 9.47 29.89
C GLY A 4 -4.43 9.15 28.63
N ASP A 5 -5.24 10.10 28.12
CA ASP A 5 -6.13 9.84 26.97
C ASP A 5 -5.46 10.16 25.62
N ALA A 6 -4.49 11.08 25.63
CA ALA A 6 -3.76 11.51 24.44
C ALA A 6 -3.10 10.36 23.65
N PRO A 7 -2.46 9.35 24.28
CA PRO A 7 -1.87 8.24 23.55
C PRO A 7 -2.90 7.37 22.82
N ARG A 8 -4.05 7.08 23.45
CA ARG A 8 -5.10 6.26 22.87
C ARG A 8 -5.77 6.95 21.68
N ILE A 9 -5.99 8.26 21.78
CA ILE A 9 -6.56 9.06 20.69
C ILE A 9 -5.57 9.12 19.52
N LEU A 10 -4.27 9.35 19.77
CA LEU A 10 -3.25 9.33 18.71
C LEU A 10 -3.18 7.97 18.01
N THR A 11 -3.19 6.87 18.76
CA THR A 11 -3.17 5.52 18.15
C THR A 11 -4.41 5.27 17.30
N GLY A 12 -5.60 5.67 17.77
CA GLY A 12 -6.83 5.54 17.00
C GLY A 12 -6.79 6.32 15.69
N ILE A 13 -6.30 7.56 15.72
CA ILE A 13 -6.11 8.38 14.52
C ILE A 13 -5.12 7.73 13.57
N ALA A 14 -3.96 7.28 14.07
CA ALA A 14 -2.94 6.66 13.23
C ALA A 14 -3.46 5.39 12.51
N VAL A 15 -4.17 4.51 13.22
CA VAL A 15 -4.77 3.32 12.63
C VAL A 15 -5.84 3.68 11.60
N ALA A 16 -6.72 4.64 11.91
CA ALA A 16 -7.73 5.10 10.98
C ALA A 16 -7.12 5.71 9.70
N THR A 17 -6.08 6.54 9.84
CA THR A 17 -5.34 7.12 8.72
C THR A 17 -4.66 6.04 7.89
N MET A 18 -4.08 5.02 8.53
CA MET A 18 -3.44 3.91 7.81
C MET A 18 -4.47 3.11 6.99
N ILE A 19 -5.63 2.77 7.58
CA ILE A 19 -6.72 2.07 6.88
C ILE A 19 -7.25 2.93 5.73
N ALA A 20 -7.52 4.21 5.98
CA ALA A 20 -7.99 5.12 4.94
C ALA A 20 -6.98 5.28 3.80
N SER A 21 -5.67 5.27 4.09
CA SER A 21 -4.61 5.33 3.08
C SER A 21 -4.55 4.06 2.24
N ILE A 22 -4.68 2.89 2.86
CA ILE A 22 -4.73 1.60 2.14
C ILE A 22 -5.95 1.54 1.24
N ILE A 23 -7.13 1.89 1.77
CA ILE A 23 -8.37 1.90 0.99
C ILE A 23 -8.27 2.92 -0.16
N GLY A 24 -7.77 4.12 0.12
CA GLY A 24 -7.55 5.17 -0.88
C GLY A 24 -6.57 4.73 -1.98
N PHE A 25 -5.46 4.09 -1.61
CA PHE A 25 -4.49 3.53 -2.55
C PHE A 25 -5.15 2.50 -3.47
N VAL A 26 -5.81 1.48 -2.90
CA VAL A 26 -6.46 0.42 -3.69
C VAL A 26 -7.56 1.00 -4.56
N ALA A 27 -8.42 1.85 -4.00
CA ALA A 27 -9.52 2.46 -4.75
C ALA A 27 -9.00 3.29 -5.92
N THR A 28 -8.00 4.14 -5.72
CA THR A 28 -7.43 4.95 -6.81
C THR A 28 -6.70 4.12 -7.83
N MET A 29 -5.99 3.06 -7.44
CA MET A 29 -5.36 2.14 -8.38
C MET A 29 -6.42 1.47 -9.28
N VAL A 30 -7.52 0.99 -8.68
CA VAL A 30 -8.62 0.35 -9.41
C VAL A 30 -9.36 1.35 -10.31
N LEU A 31 -9.76 2.51 -9.78
CA LEU A 31 -10.42 3.57 -10.54
C LEU A 31 -9.54 4.07 -11.69
N ASN A 32 -8.25 4.22 -11.45
CA ASN A 32 -7.30 4.61 -12.49
C ASN A 32 -7.27 3.59 -13.63
N ALA A 33 -7.09 2.31 -13.30
CA ALA A 33 -6.99 1.25 -14.29
C ALA A 33 -8.32 0.95 -15.02
N LEU A 34 -9.47 1.16 -14.37
CA LEU A 34 -10.77 0.77 -14.93
C LEU A 34 -11.57 1.93 -15.52
N VAL A 35 -11.40 3.14 -15.01
CA VAL A 35 -12.32 4.27 -15.29
C VAL A 35 -11.60 5.44 -15.95
N PHE A 36 -10.34 5.69 -15.62
CA PHE A 36 -9.62 6.90 -16.06
C PHE A 36 -8.50 6.62 -17.08
N ASP A 37 -8.33 5.37 -17.48
CA ASP A 37 -7.32 4.99 -18.46
C ASP A 37 -7.92 5.07 -19.87
N ASP A 38 -7.94 6.28 -20.46
CA ASP A 38 -8.36 6.50 -21.85
C ASP A 38 -7.16 6.30 -22.79
N TYR A 39 -6.59 5.11 -22.74
CA TYR A 39 -5.38 4.72 -23.47
C TYR A 39 -5.59 4.64 -25.00
N ASP A 40 -6.84 4.54 -25.45
CA ASP A 40 -7.28 4.45 -26.85
C ASP A 40 -8.12 5.65 -27.28
N ALA A 41 -8.07 6.77 -26.55
CA ALA A 41 -8.90 7.96 -26.78
C ALA A 41 -8.89 8.49 -28.22
N TYR A 42 -7.77 8.31 -28.93
CA TYR A 42 -7.56 8.77 -30.30
C TYR A 42 -7.66 7.65 -31.36
N GLY A 43 -7.91 6.42 -30.91
CA GLY A 43 -8.13 5.25 -31.74
C GLY A 43 -7.00 4.23 -31.70
N GLU A 44 -7.17 3.16 -32.47
CA GLU A 44 -6.24 2.03 -32.53
C GLU A 44 -5.86 1.65 -33.95
N VAL A 45 -4.63 1.14 -34.09
CA VAL A 45 -4.10 0.65 -35.37
C VAL A 45 -3.57 -0.78 -35.17
N PRO A 46 -4.05 -1.76 -35.97
CA PRO A 46 -3.60 -3.14 -35.83
C PRO A 46 -2.13 -3.31 -36.16
N ILE A 47 -1.46 -4.30 -35.55
CA ILE A 47 -0.08 -4.66 -35.80
C ILE A 47 0.00 -6.05 -36.45
N PRO A 48 0.71 -6.22 -37.57
CA PRO A 48 1.11 -5.17 -38.51
C PRO A 48 -0.11 -4.57 -39.22
N GLY A 49 -0.01 -3.31 -39.65
CA GLY A 49 -1.12 -2.65 -40.32
C GLY A 49 -0.88 -1.17 -40.61
N THR A 50 -1.88 -0.55 -41.23
CA THR A 50 -1.91 0.89 -41.47
C THR A 50 -3.26 1.46 -41.06
N GLY A 51 -3.27 2.67 -40.50
CA GLY A 51 -4.48 3.37 -40.09
C GLY A 51 -4.28 4.88 -40.12
N SER A 52 -5.35 5.64 -39.91
CA SER A 52 -5.28 7.08 -39.68
C SER A 52 -5.91 7.37 -38.33
N VAL A 53 -5.23 8.15 -37.50
CA VAL A 53 -5.71 8.55 -36.18
C VAL A 53 -5.68 10.07 -36.08
N HIS A 54 -6.67 10.64 -35.41
CA HIS A 54 -6.74 12.07 -35.19
C HIS A 54 -6.06 12.40 -33.86
N LEU A 55 -4.93 13.10 -33.91
CA LEU A 55 -4.12 13.38 -32.73
C LEU A 55 -4.19 14.87 -32.38
N PRO A 56 -4.32 15.22 -31.09
CA PRO A 56 -4.23 16.61 -30.65
C PRO A 56 -2.77 17.10 -30.65
N GLU A 57 -2.60 18.42 -30.68
CA GLU A 57 -1.29 19.03 -30.37
C GLU A 57 -0.90 18.70 -28.92
N GLY A 58 0.35 18.29 -28.72
CA GLY A 58 0.87 17.99 -27.40
C GLY A 58 1.41 16.58 -27.26
N GLU A 59 1.42 16.08 -26.02
CA GLU A 59 1.92 14.74 -25.70
C GLU A 59 0.82 13.70 -25.94
N VAL A 60 1.17 12.64 -26.69
CA VAL A 60 0.31 11.49 -26.94
C VAL A 60 1.02 10.22 -26.47
N THR A 61 0.32 9.40 -25.72
CA THR A 61 0.80 8.11 -25.23
C THR A 61 0.44 7.02 -26.22
N ILE A 62 1.42 6.20 -26.60
CA ILE A 62 1.25 5.06 -27.51
C ILE A 62 1.44 3.79 -26.71
N SER A 63 0.40 2.97 -26.66
CA SER A 63 0.36 1.73 -25.88
C SER A 63 0.21 0.52 -26.78
N PHE A 64 0.96 -0.54 -26.48
CA PHE A 64 0.73 -1.85 -27.07
C PHE A 64 -0.43 -2.51 -26.35
N HIS A 65 -1.49 -2.83 -27.08
CA HIS A 65 -2.71 -3.44 -26.59
C HIS A 65 -2.89 -4.81 -27.24
N THR A 66 -3.19 -5.83 -26.43
CA THR A 66 -3.50 -7.18 -26.87
C THR A 66 -4.33 -7.92 -25.85
N MET A 67 -5.03 -8.96 -26.29
CA MET A 67 -5.57 -9.96 -25.37
C MET A 67 -4.52 -11.01 -25.03
N ILE A 68 -4.39 -11.36 -23.75
CA ILE A 68 -3.52 -12.45 -23.28
C ILE A 68 -4.33 -13.72 -22.98
N ILE A 69 -3.73 -14.88 -23.19
CA ILE A 69 -4.33 -16.18 -22.84
C ILE A 69 -3.69 -16.67 -21.54
N GLY A 70 -4.38 -16.51 -20.41
CA GLY A 70 -3.95 -16.99 -19.09
C GLY A 70 -4.03 -15.92 -17.98
N GLU A 71 -3.84 -16.35 -16.73
CA GLU A 71 -3.86 -15.44 -15.58
C GLU A 71 -2.49 -14.76 -15.36
N GLY A 72 -2.50 -13.43 -15.29
CA GLY A 72 -1.55 -12.60 -14.55
C GLY A 72 -0.07 -12.83 -14.83
N GLY A 73 0.49 -12.06 -15.78
CA GLY A 73 1.93 -11.94 -16.01
C GLY A 73 2.25 -10.62 -16.73
N GLY A 74 3.52 -10.20 -16.67
CA GLY A 74 3.97 -9.03 -17.44
C GLY A 74 3.76 -9.25 -18.93
N LEU A 75 3.41 -8.19 -19.66
CA LEU A 75 3.22 -8.24 -21.10
C LEU A 75 4.59 -8.02 -21.78
N PRO A 76 5.24 -9.06 -22.33
CA PRO A 76 6.51 -8.87 -23.00
C PRO A 76 6.29 -7.95 -24.21
N VAL A 77 7.03 -6.85 -24.29
CA VAL A 77 6.97 -5.94 -25.44
C VAL A 77 7.72 -6.61 -26.61
N PRO A 78 7.05 -6.95 -27.72
CA PRO A 78 7.73 -7.50 -28.88
C PRO A 78 8.53 -6.41 -29.60
N ARG A 79 9.50 -6.81 -30.42
CA ARG A 79 10.17 -5.86 -31.32
C ARG A 79 9.21 -5.43 -32.42
N MET A 80 8.94 -4.14 -32.48
CA MET A 80 8.04 -3.50 -33.43
C MET A 80 8.59 -2.15 -33.86
N LYS A 81 8.06 -1.65 -34.97
CA LYS A 81 8.39 -0.36 -35.55
C LYS A 81 7.08 0.36 -35.82
N ILE A 82 7.11 1.67 -35.63
CA ILE A 82 6.04 2.58 -35.95
C ILE A 82 6.59 3.66 -36.89
N SER A 83 5.80 4.02 -37.89
CA SER A 83 6.00 5.20 -38.71
C SER A 83 4.77 6.08 -38.58
N ILE A 84 4.97 7.35 -38.26
CA ILE A 84 3.91 8.36 -38.12
C ILE A 84 4.12 9.40 -39.21
N ALA A 85 3.18 9.48 -40.15
CA ALA A 85 3.20 10.45 -41.24
C ALA A 85 2.33 11.66 -40.86
N PRO A 86 2.93 12.87 -40.72
CA PRO A 86 2.17 14.08 -40.42
C PRO A 86 1.33 14.55 -41.62
N PRO A 87 0.27 15.34 -41.37
CA PRO A 87 -0.45 16.04 -42.43
C PRO A 87 0.42 17.09 -43.13
N ASP A 88 0.02 17.49 -44.34
CA ASP A 88 0.80 18.40 -45.18
C ASP A 88 1.16 19.72 -44.47
N GLY A 89 2.45 20.04 -44.45
CA GLY A 89 2.97 21.28 -43.84
C GLY A 89 3.20 21.21 -42.33
N VAL A 90 2.93 20.07 -41.69
CA VAL A 90 3.21 19.83 -40.27
C VAL A 90 4.55 19.09 -40.12
N PRO A 91 5.42 19.49 -39.17
CA PRO A 91 6.67 18.76 -38.90
C PRO A 91 6.43 17.32 -38.42
N ASP A 92 7.46 16.48 -38.55
CA ASP A 92 7.40 15.12 -38.01
C ASP A 92 7.30 15.14 -36.48
N PRO A 93 6.45 14.28 -35.88
CA PRO A 93 6.36 14.17 -34.43
C PRO A 93 7.62 13.56 -33.83
N VAL A 94 7.97 13.99 -32.62
CA VAL A 94 9.13 13.45 -31.90
C VAL A 94 8.68 12.24 -31.09
N LEU A 95 9.19 11.06 -31.45
CA LEU A 95 8.90 9.81 -30.76
C LEU A 95 10.01 9.49 -29.76
N VAL A 96 9.62 9.23 -28.50
CA VAL A 96 10.51 8.78 -27.44
C VAL A 96 10.05 7.41 -26.98
N GLU A 97 10.98 6.45 -26.90
CA GLU A 97 10.70 5.14 -26.29
C GLU A 97 10.63 5.30 -24.78
N ASP A 98 9.48 4.96 -24.23
CA ASP A 98 9.16 5.06 -22.81
C ASP A 98 8.30 3.85 -22.42
N VAL A 99 8.98 2.79 -21.97
CA VAL A 99 8.31 1.53 -21.65
C VAL A 99 7.82 1.57 -20.22
N GLY A 100 6.50 1.63 -20.07
CA GLY A 100 5.81 1.71 -18.78
C GLY A 100 5.51 0.35 -18.15
N GLY A 101 4.70 0.37 -17.09
CA GLY A 101 4.16 -0.84 -16.47
C GLY A 101 3.09 -1.52 -17.33
N THR A 102 2.89 -2.82 -17.13
CA THR A 102 1.78 -3.56 -17.75
C THR A 102 0.52 -3.41 -16.89
N THR A 103 -0.58 -3.00 -17.52
CA THR A 103 -1.93 -3.04 -16.96
C THR A 103 -2.71 -4.18 -17.61
N THR A 104 -3.27 -5.08 -16.79
CA THR A 104 -4.07 -6.20 -17.28
C THR A 104 -5.41 -6.27 -16.55
N VAL A 105 -6.51 -6.24 -17.30
CA VAL A 105 -7.88 -6.31 -16.79
C VAL A 105 -8.69 -7.27 -17.65
N ASN A 106 -9.32 -8.30 -17.08
CA ASN A 106 -10.16 -9.25 -17.85
C ASN A 106 -9.48 -9.86 -19.10
N ASN A 107 -8.16 -10.14 -19.02
CA ASN A 107 -7.31 -10.62 -20.11
C ASN A 107 -7.01 -9.59 -21.22
N ASP A 108 -7.49 -8.36 -21.10
CA ASP A 108 -7.05 -7.21 -21.87
C ASP A 108 -5.76 -6.69 -21.23
N ALA A 109 -4.66 -6.72 -21.97
CA ALA A 109 -3.35 -6.32 -21.50
C ALA A 109 -2.82 -5.17 -22.34
N ARG A 110 -2.34 -4.14 -21.64
CA ARG A 110 -1.75 -2.96 -22.26
C ARG A 110 -0.46 -2.55 -21.57
N VAL A 111 0.47 -2.03 -22.37
CA VAL A 111 1.75 -1.50 -21.88
C VAL A 111 2.14 -0.29 -22.72
N GLN A 112 2.46 0.81 -22.07
CA GLN A 112 3.01 1.99 -22.74
C GLN A 112 4.37 1.63 -23.34
N VAL A 113 4.57 2.01 -24.59
CA VAL A 113 5.81 1.71 -25.34
C VAL A 113 6.49 2.97 -25.84
N TRP A 114 5.71 3.99 -26.21
CA TRP A 114 6.25 5.28 -26.63
C TRP A 114 5.40 6.45 -26.15
N THR A 115 6.05 7.60 -26.15
CA THR A 115 5.44 8.91 -26.02
C THR A 115 5.78 9.72 -27.27
N ALA A 116 4.77 10.29 -27.91
CA ALA A 116 4.92 11.11 -29.10
C ALA A 116 4.58 12.57 -28.79
N GLN A 117 5.50 13.49 -29.12
CA GLN A 117 5.22 14.91 -29.11
C GLN A 117 4.67 15.31 -30.48
N ILE A 118 3.36 15.57 -30.52
CA ILE A 118 2.62 15.96 -31.70
C ILE A 118 2.68 17.49 -31.86
N PRO A 119 3.20 18.00 -32.99
CA PRO A 119 3.43 19.43 -33.17
C PRO A 119 2.18 20.23 -33.53
N ALA A 120 1.13 19.60 -34.06
CA ALA A 120 -0.13 20.25 -34.39
C ALA A 120 -1.27 19.22 -34.39
N GLU A 121 -2.49 19.66 -34.05
CA GLU A 121 -3.68 18.82 -34.17
C GLU A 121 -3.96 18.45 -35.63
N GLY A 122 -4.28 17.18 -35.89
CA GLY A 122 -4.64 16.72 -37.23
C GLY A 122 -4.69 15.21 -37.40
N ASP A 123 -4.93 14.78 -38.64
CA ASP A 123 -4.97 13.37 -39.00
C ASP A 123 -3.57 12.86 -39.36
N TYR A 124 -3.09 11.88 -38.61
CA TYR A 124 -1.78 11.27 -38.78
C TYR A 124 -1.91 9.87 -39.36
N GLY A 125 -1.14 9.60 -40.42
CA GLY A 125 -1.04 8.28 -41.02
C GLY A 125 -0.12 7.39 -40.20
N ILE A 126 -0.62 6.27 -39.70
CA ILE A 126 0.15 5.31 -38.89
C ILE A 126 0.44 4.08 -39.71
N THR A 127 1.70 3.66 -39.71
CA THR A 127 2.14 2.35 -40.20
C THR A 127 2.82 1.60 -39.08
N THR A 128 2.38 0.37 -38.82
CA THR A 128 2.93 -0.48 -37.77
C THR A 128 3.50 -1.76 -38.38
N GLU A 129 4.67 -2.15 -37.88
CA GLU A 129 5.33 -3.40 -38.24
C GLU A 129 5.80 -4.11 -36.97
N GLY A 130 5.75 -5.44 -36.92
CA GLY A 130 6.25 -6.17 -35.75
C GLY A 130 5.98 -7.66 -35.80
N GLN A 131 6.80 -8.43 -35.08
CA GLN A 131 6.58 -9.87 -34.92
C GLN A 131 5.62 -10.11 -33.75
N VAL A 132 4.32 -10.12 -34.04
CA VAL A 132 3.26 -10.20 -33.02
C VAL A 132 2.38 -11.45 -33.12
N SER A 133 2.83 -12.49 -33.82
CA SER A 133 2.06 -13.73 -34.05
C SER A 133 1.70 -14.51 -32.78
N ALA A 134 2.34 -14.20 -31.66
CA ALA A 134 2.06 -14.81 -30.35
C ALA A 134 0.94 -14.09 -29.57
N TYR A 135 0.45 -12.96 -30.08
CA TYR A 135 -0.54 -12.09 -29.44
C TYR A 135 -1.89 -12.20 -30.14
N VAL A 136 -2.96 -12.02 -29.38
CA VAL A 136 -4.34 -12.09 -29.89
C VAL A 136 -4.84 -10.67 -30.13
N ASN A 137 -5.14 -10.35 -31.39
CA ASN A 137 -5.53 -9.00 -31.84
C ASN A 137 -4.59 -7.89 -31.35
N PRO A 138 -3.29 -7.95 -31.68
CA PRO A 138 -2.34 -6.93 -31.29
C PRO A 138 -2.64 -5.59 -32.01
N THR A 139 -2.78 -4.51 -31.25
CA THR A 139 -2.99 -3.15 -31.74
C THR A 139 -2.02 -2.18 -31.04
N LEU A 140 -1.74 -1.05 -31.70
CA LEU A 140 -1.24 0.15 -31.04
C LEU A 140 -2.42 1.06 -30.78
N ALA A 141 -2.64 1.36 -29.50
CA ALA A 141 -3.62 2.31 -29.04
C ALA A 141 -2.97 3.68 -28.83
N PHE A 142 -3.68 4.72 -29.25
CA PHE A 142 -3.27 6.12 -29.15
C PHE A 142 -4.21 6.81 -28.17
N GLY A 143 -3.65 7.40 -27.13
CA GLY A 143 -4.45 8.08 -26.11
C GLY A 143 -3.62 9.08 -25.34
N HIS A 144 -4.11 9.44 -24.17
CA HIS A 144 -3.35 10.24 -23.23
C HIS A 144 -3.00 9.39 -22.01
N GLY A 145 -1.83 9.63 -21.42
CA GLY A 145 -1.51 9.04 -20.12
C GLY A 145 -2.57 9.42 -19.10
N SER A 146 -2.81 8.55 -18.11
CA SER A 146 -3.69 8.93 -17.01
C SER A 146 -3.10 10.14 -16.27
N PRO A 147 -3.83 11.26 -16.13
CA PRO A 147 -3.39 12.40 -15.32
C PRO A 147 -3.17 12.02 -13.85
N TYR A 148 -3.66 10.84 -13.43
CA TYR A 148 -3.58 10.29 -12.09
C TYR A 148 -2.54 9.18 -11.95
N GLY A 149 -1.67 8.95 -12.95
CA GLY A 149 -0.61 7.94 -12.88
C GLY A 149 0.32 8.08 -11.66
N HIS A 150 0.42 9.29 -11.10
CA HIS A 150 1.21 9.61 -9.91
C HIS A 150 0.46 9.44 -8.57
N LEU A 151 -0.88 9.21 -8.58
CA LEU A 151 -1.64 9.01 -7.34
C LEU A 151 -1.13 7.83 -6.50
N PRO A 152 -0.79 6.66 -7.07
CA PRO A 152 -0.21 5.56 -6.30
C PRO A 152 1.08 5.97 -5.56
N GLU A 153 1.93 6.82 -6.17
CA GLU A 153 3.14 7.34 -5.53
C GLU A 153 2.78 8.24 -4.34
N ILE A 154 1.81 9.14 -4.51
CA ILE A 154 1.33 10.00 -3.41
C ILE A 154 0.83 9.15 -2.25
N PHE A 155 -0.03 8.16 -2.51
CA PHE A 155 -0.54 7.29 -1.46
C PHE A 155 0.56 6.45 -0.80
N ALA A 156 1.57 6.02 -1.55
CA ALA A 156 2.75 5.35 -0.99
C ALA A 156 3.55 6.28 -0.07
N ILE A 157 3.74 7.55 -0.45
CA ILE A 157 4.39 8.56 0.40
C ILE A 157 3.58 8.79 1.67
N VAL A 158 2.26 8.99 1.56
CA VAL A 158 1.37 9.20 2.71
C VAL A 158 1.42 7.99 3.66
N PHE A 159 1.39 6.77 3.11
CA PHE A 159 1.56 5.55 3.90
C PHE A 159 2.92 5.49 4.59
N GLY A 160 4.01 5.82 3.88
CA GLY A 160 5.36 5.88 4.45
C GLY A 160 5.48 6.87 5.60
N VAL A 161 4.89 8.07 5.47
CA VAL A 161 4.83 9.07 6.55
C VAL A 161 4.08 8.52 7.76
N ALA A 162 2.90 7.91 7.55
CA ALA A 162 2.13 7.31 8.62
C ALA A 162 2.89 6.18 9.35
N LEU A 163 3.67 5.38 8.61
CA LEU A 163 4.51 4.33 9.17
C LEU A 163 5.65 4.91 10.04
N VAL A 164 6.30 5.97 9.57
CA VAL A 164 7.35 6.67 10.34
C VAL A 164 6.79 7.27 11.62
N ASP A 165 5.63 7.94 11.56
CA ASP A 165 4.97 8.49 12.74
C ASP A 165 4.63 7.40 13.75
N LEU A 166 4.13 6.25 13.28
CA LEU A 166 3.85 5.09 14.15
C LEU A 166 5.13 4.58 14.82
N ILE A 167 6.24 4.45 14.09
CA ILE A 167 7.53 4.03 14.64
C ILE A 167 8.01 5.01 15.71
N ILE A 168 7.89 6.33 15.47
CA ILE A 168 8.24 7.37 16.45
C ILE A 168 7.43 7.20 17.73
N VAL A 169 6.10 7.02 17.62
CA VAL A 169 5.22 6.80 18.78
C VAL A 169 5.62 5.54 19.56
N ILE A 170 5.88 4.43 18.85
CA ILE A 170 6.31 3.17 19.47
C ILE A 170 7.64 3.36 20.21
N VAL A 171 8.65 3.96 19.57
CA VAL A 171 9.94 4.25 20.20
C VAL A 171 9.77 5.15 21.42
N TRP A 172 8.88 6.14 21.37
CA TRP A 172 8.63 7.03 22.51
C TRP A 172 7.97 6.30 23.69
N ILE A 173 7.05 5.36 23.42
CA ILE A 173 6.43 4.51 24.44
C ILE A 173 7.47 3.58 25.06
N TYR A 174 8.34 2.95 24.25
CA TYR A 174 9.43 2.10 24.75
C TYR A 174 10.48 2.89 25.53
N ARG A 175 10.84 4.11 25.10
CA ARG A 175 11.78 4.98 25.84
C ARG A 175 11.21 5.50 27.16
N ARG A 176 9.89 5.61 27.30
CA ARG A 176 9.23 5.93 28.58
C ARG A 176 9.14 4.73 29.52
N LYS A 177 9.29 3.51 29.01
CA LYS A 177 9.38 2.28 29.79
C LYS A 177 10.87 1.94 30.00
N THR A 178 11.52 2.56 31.01
CA THR A 178 12.65 2.05 31.86
C THR A 178 13.64 3.18 32.25
N PRO A 179 14.18 3.26 33.50
CA PRO A 179 13.97 2.42 34.68
C PRO A 179 13.21 3.13 35.82
N GLU A 180 12.55 2.30 36.63
CA GLU A 180 12.12 2.60 37.99
C GLU A 180 13.23 3.36 38.73
N SER A 181 12.93 4.60 39.13
CA SER A 181 13.92 5.48 39.74
C SER A 181 14.43 4.88 41.03
N THR A 182 15.76 4.76 41.11
CA THR A 182 16.57 4.57 42.31
C THR A 182 15.95 5.27 43.52
N VAL A 183 15.42 4.48 44.46
CA VAL A 183 14.99 4.97 45.76
C VAL A 183 16.22 5.59 46.44
N THR A 184 16.16 6.89 46.70
CA THR A 184 17.18 7.64 47.42
C THR A 184 17.22 7.11 48.86
N HIS A 185 18.21 6.27 49.18
CA HIS A 185 18.43 5.79 50.54
C HIS A 185 18.92 6.96 51.40
N HIS A 186 18.07 7.43 52.30
CA HIS A 186 18.47 8.24 53.45
C HIS A 186 19.35 7.35 54.35
N PRO A 187 20.55 7.77 54.79
CA PRO A 187 21.38 6.93 55.64
C PRO A 187 20.81 6.97 57.06
N LEU A 188 20.06 5.94 57.44
CA LEU A 188 19.79 5.60 58.83
C LEU A 188 20.76 4.48 59.26
N PRO A 189 21.06 4.38 60.57
CA PRO A 189 22.25 3.70 61.06
C PRO A 189 22.22 2.21 60.73
N VAL A 190 23.41 1.68 60.45
CA VAL A 190 23.72 0.28 60.25
C VAL A 190 23.21 -0.53 61.45
N ASP A 191 22.12 -1.28 61.26
CA ASP A 191 21.89 -2.55 61.95
C ASP A 191 20.74 -3.33 61.28
N ALA A 192 20.94 -4.64 61.17
CA ALA A 192 20.04 -5.69 60.67
C ALA A 192 19.94 -5.87 59.14
N VAL A 193 20.89 -6.65 58.61
CA VAL A 193 20.68 -7.50 57.43
C VAL A 193 19.58 -8.52 57.77
N GLY A 194 18.35 -8.27 57.33
CA GLY A 194 17.19 -9.14 57.53
C GLY A 194 16.56 -9.52 56.19
N ALA A 195 16.44 -10.82 55.94
CA ALA A 195 15.80 -11.40 54.75
C ALA A 195 14.41 -10.78 54.48
N TYR A 196 14.08 -10.61 53.20
CA TYR A 196 12.72 -10.26 52.76
C TYR A 196 11.76 -11.36 53.21
N VAL A 197 11.00 -11.10 54.27
CA VAL A 197 9.88 -11.93 54.70
C VAL A 197 8.64 -11.38 53.98
N PRO A 198 8.06 -12.10 53.01
CA PRO A 198 6.82 -11.68 52.38
C PRO A 198 5.74 -11.56 53.45
N THR A 199 5.16 -10.37 53.59
CA THR A 199 3.99 -10.16 54.46
C THR A 199 2.81 -10.99 53.93
N ASP A 200 1.93 -11.50 54.79
CA ASP A 200 0.78 -12.36 54.45
C ASP A 200 -0.08 -11.82 53.29
N GLN A 201 -0.16 -10.50 53.10
CA GLN A 201 -0.86 -9.89 51.97
C GLN A 201 -0.19 -10.16 50.61
N GLY A 202 1.14 -10.21 50.55
CA GLY A 202 1.88 -10.48 49.32
C GLY A 202 1.70 -11.92 48.84
N ILE A 203 1.63 -12.87 49.78
CA ILE A 203 1.36 -14.28 49.48
C ILE A 203 -0.06 -14.46 48.93
N ARG A 204 -1.06 -13.81 49.53
CA ARG A 204 -2.46 -13.87 49.07
C ARG A 204 -2.66 -13.31 47.66
N ILE A 205 -1.97 -12.23 47.31
CA ILE A 205 -2.06 -11.65 45.96
C ILE A 205 -1.46 -12.61 44.91
N GLN A 206 -0.36 -13.29 45.25
CA GLN A 206 0.28 -14.23 44.35
C GLN A 206 -0.53 -15.53 44.17
N GLU A 207 -1.22 -15.99 45.22
CA GLU A 207 -2.16 -17.12 45.14
C GLU A 207 -3.38 -16.78 44.28
N LEU A 208 -3.93 -15.58 44.40
CA LEU A 208 -5.05 -15.12 43.56
C LEU A 208 -4.66 -15.02 42.07
N ASP A 209 -3.43 -14.58 41.75
CA ASP A 209 -2.93 -14.57 40.36
C ASP A 209 -2.77 -16.00 39.81
N THR A 210 -2.32 -16.93 40.66
CA THR A 210 -2.15 -18.34 40.28
C THR A 210 -3.51 -19.02 40.03
N LEU A 211 -4.51 -18.75 40.88
CA LEU A 211 -5.87 -19.27 40.70
C LEU A 211 -6.54 -18.73 39.43
N ALA A 212 -6.36 -17.44 39.13
CA ALA A 212 -6.88 -16.83 37.91
C ALA A 212 -6.28 -17.47 36.65
N ARG A 213 -4.97 -17.75 36.65
CA ARG A 213 -4.29 -18.44 35.55
C ARG A 213 -4.76 -19.89 35.38
N LEU A 214 -5.03 -20.61 36.47
CA LEU A 214 -5.52 -22.00 36.41
C LEU A 214 -6.95 -22.08 35.84
N ARG A 215 -7.83 -21.14 36.20
CA ARG A 215 -9.15 -20.96 35.58
C ARG A 215 -9.02 -20.67 34.10
N ASP A 216 -8.16 -19.72 33.71
CA ASP A 216 -7.98 -19.32 32.32
C ASP A 216 -7.38 -20.45 31.46
N SER A 217 -6.68 -21.41 32.07
CA SER A 217 -6.21 -22.64 31.41
C SER A 217 -7.24 -23.78 31.35
N GLY A 218 -8.44 -23.59 31.91
CA GLY A 218 -9.51 -24.60 31.93
C GLY A 218 -9.26 -25.77 32.89
N ALA A 219 -8.30 -25.64 33.80
CA ALA A 219 -7.93 -26.67 34.78
C ALA A 219 -8.78 -26.62 36.06
N LEU A 220 -9.53 -25.55 36.26
CA LEU A 220 -10.42 -25.33 37.39
C LEU A 220 -11.80 -24.90 36.87
N THR A 221 -12.87 -25.48 37.41
CA THR A 221 -14.24 -25.07 37.07
C THR A 221 -14.63 -23.78 37.80
N GLU A 222 -15.61 -23.03 37.30
CA GLU A 222 -16.01 -21.73 37.86
C GLU A 222 -16.48 -21.83 39.33
N ASP A 223 -17.17 -22.92 39.67
CA ASP A 223 -17.64 -23.18 41.03
C ASP A 223 -16.49 -23.47 42.01
N GLU A 224 -15.41 -24.11 41.54
CA GLU A 224 -14.20 -24.39 42.31
C GLU A 224 -13.35 -23.12 42.48
N PHE A 225 -13.32 -22.25 41.47
CA PHE A 225 -12.62 -20.97 41.52
C PHE A 225 -13.22 -20.01 42.55
N GLU A 226 -14.55 -19.85 42.59
CA GLU A 226 -15.19 -18.95 43.55
C GLU A 226 -15.13 -19.47 44.99
N ALA A 227 -15.13 -20.80 45.19
CA ALA A 227 -14.92 -21.40 46.51
C ALA A 227 -13.51 -21.13 47.05
N GLU A 228 -12.49 -21.25 46.20
CA GLU A 228 -11.08 -21.11 46.60
C GLU A 228 -10.67 -19.64 46.76
N LYS A 229 -11.15 -18.76 45.89
CA LYS A 229 -11.01 -17.31 46.02
C LYS A 229 -11.57 -16.79 47.34
N LYS A 230 -12.73 -17.30 47.77
CA LYS A 230 -13.33 -16.93 49.05
C LYS A 230 -12.47 -17.38 50.23
N ARG A 231 -11.87 -18.58 50.17
CA ARG A 231 -10.98 -19.11 51.19
C ARG A 231 -9.70 -18.28 51.36
N VAL A 232 -9.07 -17.89 50.24
CA VAL A 232 -7.84 -17.08 50.23
C VAL A 232 -8.09 -15.65 50.75
N LEU A 233 -9.26 -15.08 50.46
CA LEU A 233 -9.66 -13.77 50.99
C LEU A 233 -9.97 -13.80 52.49
N ASP A 234 -10.59 -14.87 52.98
CA ASP A 234 -10.89 -15.07 54.41
C ASP A 234 -9.65 -15.49 55.24
N GLY A 235 -8.54 -15.83 54.58
CA GLY A 235 -7.23 -16.05 55.21
C GLY A 235 -7.11 -17.36 56.01
N ARG A 236 -7.72 -18.44 55.53
CA ARG A 236 -7.73 -19.75 56.20
C ARG A 236 -7.19 -20.89 55.35
#